data_AF-A0A3Q1HPX3-F1
#
_entry.id   AF-A0A3Q1HPX3-F1
#
_cell.length_a   1.000
_cell.length_b   1.000
_cell.length_c   1.000
_cell.angle_alpha   90.00
_cell.angle_beta   90.00
_cell.angle_gamma   90.00
#
_symmetry.space_group_name_H-M   'P 1'
#
loop_
_entity.id
_entity.type
_entity.pdbx_description
1 polymer ?
#
loop_
_entity_poly.entity_id
_entity_poly.type
_entity_poly.pdbx_seq_one_letter_code
_entity_poly.pdbx_strand_id
1 'polypeptide(L)'
;RSCWSPASSSAAIFCTTRLIISDDFHSWFQHPCLCPLLLIEDWSLMQEEEVQQGRWRRSPRAPDSRRTSRRNLKRIKSSRDCRLEKKEMRVRDLGLGYDSDEIVLFKYCVGTCHSFRKNYDLALKALMDNGSIPGKNVSSHPCCRPTRYETVSFMDTQTSWQTIKWLSAANCSCVS
;
A
#
# COMPACT_ATOMS: atom_id res chain seq x y z
N ARG A 1 -15.56 16.15 -32.82
CA ARG A 1 -15.87 15.99 -34.27
C ARG A 1 -15.21 17.12 -35.03
N SER A 2 -13.98 16.94 -35.49
CA SER A 2 -13.45 17.61 -36.69
C SER A 2 -12.16 16.87 -37.06
N CYS A 3 -12.27 15.98 -38.04
CA CYS A 3 -11.16 15.29 -38.67
C CYS A 3 -10.63 16.18 -39.79
N TRP A 4 -9.32 16.36 -39.87
CA TRP A 4 -8.66 16.85 -41.09
C TRP A 4 -7.60 15.83 -41.50
N SER A 5 -7.75 15.35 -42.73
CA SER A 5 -6.71 14.67 -43.50
C SER A 5 -6.64 15.37 -44.85
N PRO A 6 -5.44 15.57 -45.41
CA PRO A 6 -5.26 15.63 -46.85
C PRO A 6 -4.76 14.28 -47.37
N ALA A 7 -5.21 13.97 -48.58
CA ALA A 7 -5.00 12.74 -49.31
C ALA A 7 -3.63 12.67 -50.01
N SER A 8 -3.11 11.43 -50.07
CA SER A 8 -2.46 10.77 -51.20
C SER A 8 -1.32 11.47 -51.97
N SER A 9 -0.10 10.95 -51.88
CA SER A 9 0.54 10.21 -52.99
C SER A 9 1.90 9.64 -52.58
N SER A 10 2.13 8.41 -53.02
CA SER A 10 3.30 7.57 -52.75
C SER A 10 4.64 8.20 -53.14
N ALA A 11 5.63 8.04 -52.27
CA ALA A 11 7.03 7.90 -52.66
C ALA A 11 7.74 7.03 -51.61
N ALA A 12 8.08 5.80 -51.99
CA ALA A 12 8.98 4.97 -51.22
C ALA A 12 10.41 5.50 -51.40
N ILE A 13 11.09 5.77 -50.29
CA ILE A 13 12.55 5.85 -50.26
C ILE A 13 12.99 4.88 -49.16
N PHE A 14 13.50 3.73 -49.60
CA PHE A 14 14.28 2.81 -48.77
C PHE A 14 15.75 3.24 -48.76
N CYS A 15 16.48 2.67 -47.80
CA CYS A 15 17.93 2.69 -47.57
C CYS A 15 18.43 3.88 -46.71
N THR A 16 19.23 3.71 -45.66
CA THR A 16 20.07 2.58 -45.21
C THR A 16 20.22 2.61 -43.68
N THR A 17 20.40 1.42 -43.10
CA THR A 17 20.92 1.20 -41.75
C THR A 17 22.29 1.87 -41.59
N ARG A 18 22.44 2.76 -40.61
CA ARG A 18 23.73 2.99 -39.97
C ARG A 18 23.56 3.23 -38.47
N LEU A 19 23.99 2.22 -37.71
CA LEU A 19 24.45 2.35 -36.34
C LEU A 19 25.34 3.59 -36.24
N ILE A 20 25.02 4.51 -35.32
CA ILE A 20 26.02 5.32 -34.64
C ILE A 20 25.77 5.12 -33.15
N ILE A 21 26.65 4.32 -32.55
CA ILE A 21 26.96 4.35 -31.13
C ILE A 21 27.64 5.69 -30.88
N SER A 22 27.08 6.51 -30.00
CA SER A 22 27.84 7.58 -29.34
C SER A 22 27.24 7.80 -27.97
N ASP A 23 27.92 7.23 -26.98
CA ASP A 23 28.02 7.76 -25.63
C ASP A 23 28.30 9.26 -25.69
N ASP A 24 27.51 10.07 -24.98
CA ASP A 24 27.98 11.28 -24.30
C ASP A 24 26.88 11.81 -23.40
N PHE A 25 26.76 11.16 -22.24
CA PHE A 25 25.99 11.62 -21.10
C PHE A 25 26.91 12.48 -20.22
N HIS A 26 27.12 13.74 -20.60
CA HIS A 26 27.51 14.79 -19.66
C HIS A 26 27.40 16.19 -20.29
N SER A 27 26.98 17.13 -19.45
CA SER A 27 27.14 18.57 -19.63
C SER A 27 26.07 19.31 -20.43
N TRP A 28 24.95 19.61 -19.78
CA TRP A 28 24.27 20.91 -19.92
C TRP A 28 23.71 21.32 -18.55
N PHE A 29 24.61 21.65 -17.62
CA PHE A 29 24.28 22.46 -16.44
C PHE A 29 25.15 23.71 -16.50
N GLN A 30 24.65 24.73 -17.21
CA GLN A 30 25.22 26.06 -17.17
C GLN A 30 24.06 27.04 -17.39
N HIS A 31 23.55 27.64 -16.31
CA HIS A 31 23.71 29.07 -16.02
C HIS A 31 23.20 29.37 -14.58
N PRO A 32 23.94 30.19 -13.82
CA PRO A 32 23.70 30.44 -12.40
C PRO A 32 22.82 31.69 -12.20
N CYS A 33 21.79 31.58 -11.37
CA CYS A 33 21.11 32.75 -10.83
C CYS A 33 21.66 33.03 -9.43
N LEU A 34 22.29 34.20 -9.31
CA LEU A 34 22.95 34.72 -8.13
C LEU A 34 21.97 34.93 -6.96
N CYS A 35 22.32 34.41 -5.78
CA CYS A 35 21.90 34.96 -4.49
C CYS A 35 23.08 35.77 -3.93
N PRO A 36 22.93 37.07 -3.62
CA PRO A 36 23.98 37.83 -2.96
C PRO A 36 24.04 37.44 -1.47
N LEU A 37 25.24 37.00 -1.07
CA LEU A 37 25.70 36.95 0.32
C LEU A 37 25.86 38.38 0.86
N LEU A 38 25.25 38.66 2.01
CA LEU A 38 25.69 39.66 3.00
C LEU A 38 25.79 38.88 4.32
N LEU A 39 27.00 38.44 4.68
CA LEU A 39 28.01 39.12 5.51
C LEU A 39 27.70 39.03 7.01
N ILE A 40 28.71 38.48 7.68
CA ILE A 40 28.83 38.05 9.06
C ILE A 40 29.32 39.24 9.91
N GLU A 41 29.26 39.08 11.24
CA GLU A 41 29.78 39.92 12.34
C GLU A 41 28.73 40.92 12.87
N ASP A 42 28.22 40.81 14.09
CA ASP A 42 28.93 40.70 15.37
C ASP A 42 28.02 40.06 16.45
N TRP A 43 28.50 39.01 17.11
CA TRP A 43 28.13 38.75 18.51
C TRP A 43 29.33 38.06 19.16
N SER A 44 30.35 38.88 19.39
CA SER A 44 31.46 38.50 20.25
C SER A 44 31.00 38.52 21.72
N LEU A 45 31.36 37.44 22.41
CA LEU A 45 31.72 37.40 23.84
C LEU A 45 30.63 37.56 24.93
N MET A 46 30.36 36.41 25.55
CA MET A 46 30.53 36.12 26.99
C MET A 46 29.29 35.44 27.62
N GLN A 47 29.35 34.11 27.77
CA GLN A 47 29.52 33.51 29.08
C GLN A 47 29.69 31.99 28.95
N GLU A 48 30.87 31.56 29.41
CA GLU A 48 31.28 30.19 29.66
C GLU A 48 30.43 29.48 30.72
N GLU A 49 30.47 28.14 30.61
CA GLU A 49 30.40 27.16 31.70
C GLU A 49 29.10 26.99 32.50
N GLU A 50 28.46 25.83 32.33
CA GLU A 50 28.55 24.74 33.31
C GLU A 50 27.73 23.54 32.79
N VAL A 51 28.44 22.60 32.15
CA VAL A 51 28.03 21.20 32.13
C VAL A 51 28.33 20.67 33.52
N GLN A 52 27.33 20.23 34.29
CA GLN A 52 27.41 19.11 35.25
C GLN A 52 26.01 18.64 35.67
N GLN A 53 25.50 17.68 34.90
CA GLN A 53 24.85 16.45 35.38
C GLN A 53 24.16 16.51 36.76
N GLY A 54 23.00 17.16 36.80
CA GLY A 54 22.04 17.11 37.92
C GLY A 54 21.24 15.82 37.96
N ARG A 55 21.83 14.81 38.57
CA ARG A 55 21.27 13.57 39.15
C ARG A 55 19.82 13.72 39.67
N TRP A 56 18.82 13.20 38.92
CA TRP A 56 17.49 12.92 39.46
C TRP A 56 17.59 11.84 40.55
N ARG A 57 17.68 12.26 41.82
CA ARG A 57 17.48 11.33 42.94
C ARG A 57 16.00 10.91 42.98
N ARG A 58 15.73 9.64 42.69
CA ARG A 58 14.57 8.92 43.25
C ARG A 58 15.08 7.72 44.03
N SER A 59 14.45 7.50 45.19
CA SER A 59 14.85 6.59 46.26
C SER A 59 14.97 5.10 45.85
N PRO A 60 15.77 4.29 46.56
CA PRO A 60 15.86 2.84 46.30
C PRO A 60 14.57 2.11 46.67
N ARG A 61 14.10 1.19 45.83
CA ARG A 61 13.15 0.15 46.22
C ARG A 61 13.91 -1.18 46.35
N ALA A 62 13.82 -1.78 47.53
CA ALA A 62 14.34 -3.11 47.83
C ALA A 62 13.59 -4.21 47.04
N PRO A 63 14.18 -5.41 46.90
CA PRO A 63 13.71 -6.45 45.99
C PRO A 63 12.78 -7.44 46.69
N ASP A 64 11.66 -7.79 46.08
CA ASP A 64 11.07 -9.12 46.29
C ASP A 64 10.15 -9.55 45.15
N SER A 65 10.18 -10.86 44.94
CA SER A 65 9.10 -11.71 44.45
C SER A 65 9.00 -11.95 42.95
N ARG A 66 9.74 -12.98 42.55
CA ARG A 66 9.30 -14.10 41.69
C ARG A 66 7.85 -13.99 41.20
N ARG A 67 7.67 -13.47 39.98
CA ARG A 67 6.59 -13.88 39.09
C ARG A 67 7.12 -14.06 37.67
N THR A 68 7.73 -15.23 37.47
CA THR A 68 7.71 -15.92 36.18
C THR A 68 6.29 -15.90 35.61
N SER A 69 6.19 -15.72 34.29
CA SER A 69 4.96 -15.83 33.50
C SER A 69 3.97 -14.64 33.57
N ARG A 70 4.36 -13.50 32.99
CA ARG A 70 3.41 -12.60 32.29
C ARG A 70 3.92 -12.20 30.90
N ARG A 71 4.61 -13.13 30.23
CA ARG A 71 5.09 -12.94 28.85
C ARG A 71 4.14 -13.51 27.78
N ASN A 72 2.89 -13.82 28.12
CA ASN A 72 1.91 -14.41 27.18
C ASN A 72 0.46 -13.94 27.42
N LEU A 73 0.21 -12.64 27.48
CA LEU A 73 -1.16 -12.11 27.30
C LEU A 73 -1.17 -10.76 26.57
N LYS A 74 -0.39 -10.67 25.49
CA LYS A 74 -0.50 -9.61 24.48
C LYS A 74 -0.88 -10.17 23.10
N ARG A 75 -1.49 -11.36 23.08
CA ARG A 75 -1.90 -12.06 21.85
C ARG A 75 -3.42 -12.22 21.75
N ILE A 76 -4.15 -11.17 22.15
CA ILE A 76 -5.60 -11.04 21.89
C ILE A 76 -5.88 -9.61 21.35
N LYS A 77 -5.04 -9.15 20.42
CA LYS A 77 -5.25 -7.90 19.68
C LYS A 77 -4.78 -7.97 18.22
N SER A 78 -4.61 -9.20 17.70
CA SER A 78 -4.26 -9.45 16.30
C SER A 78 -5.48 -9.72 15.41
N SER A 79 -6.70 -9.52 15.93
CA SER A 79 -7.93 -9.89 15.21
C SER A 79 -8.46 -8.83 14.25
N ARG A 80 -7.73 -7.73 14.03
CA ARG A 80 -8.18 -6.60 13.17
C ARG A 80 -7.32 -6.33 11.94
N ASP A 81 -6.16 -6.95 11.79
CA ASP A 81 -5.31 -6.70 10.63
C ASP A 81 -5.78 -7.52 9.42
N CYS A 82 -5.48 -7.02 8.22
CA CYS A 82 -5.85 -7.67 6.95
C CYS A 82 -5.28 -9.09 6.85
N ARG A 83 -6.17 -10.07 6.70
CA ARG A 83 -5.82 -11.50 6.67
C ARG A 83 -6.80 -12.32 5.83
N LEU A 84 -6.41 -13.56 5.57
CA LEU A 84 -7.22 -14.56 4.90
C LEU A 84 -8.04 -15.35 5.92
N GLU A 85 -9.34 -15.45 5.68
CA GLU A 85 -10.27 -16.32 6.43
C GLU A 85 -10.87 -17.37 5.50
N LYS A 86 -11.44 -18.42 6.09
CA LYS A 86 -12.05 -19.54 5.36
C LYS A 86 -13.43 -19.87 5.91
N LYS A 87 -14.36 -20.25 5.04
CA LYS A 87 -15.72 -20.66 5.39
C LYS A 87 -16.21 -21.76 4.45
N GLU A 88 -16.80 -22.79 5.03
CA GLU A 88 -17.51 -23.83 4.29
C GLU A 88 -18.81 -23.26 3.73
N MET A 89 -19.03 -23.44 2.43
CA MET A 89 -20.17 -22.90 1.70
C MET A 89 -20.66 -23.96 0.72
N ARG A 90 -21.98 -24.08 0.52
CA ARG A 90 -22.50 -24.83 -0.63
C ARG A 90 -22.23 -24.05 -1.90
N VAL A 91 -21.98 -24.76 -3.00
CA VAL A 91 -21.74 -24.11 -4.30
C VAL A 91 -22.93 -23.24 -4.74
N ARG A 92 -24.17 -23.72 -4.56
CA ARG A 92 -25.36 -22.93 -4.90
C ARG A 92 -25.50 -21.62 -4.11
N ASP A 93 -25.00 -21.58 -2.88
CA ASP A 93 -25.11 -20.41 -2.00
C ASP A 93 -24.12 -19.29 -2.39
N LEU A 94 -23.18 -19.56 -3.31
CA LEU A 94 -22.26 -18.56 -3.84
C LEU A 94 -22.93 -17.58 -4.83
N GLY A 95 -24.15 -17.87 -5.28
CA GLY A 95 -24.92 -16.97 -6.15
C GLY A 95 -24.39 -16.86 -7.58
N LEU A 96 -23.64 -17.86 -8.06
CA LEU A 96 -23.05 -17.89 -9.40
C LEU A 96 -23.88 -18.67 -10.45
N GLY A 97 -25.09 -19.12 -10.07
CA GLY A 97 -25.99 -19.85 -10.97
C GLY A 97 -25.70 -21.35 -11.12
N TYR A 98 -24.77 -21.90 -10.35
CA TYR A 98 -24.52 -23.33 -10.29
C TYR A 98 -25.47 -24.01 -9.33
N ASP A 99 -26.14 -25.06 -9.78
CA ASP A 99 -26.98 -25.91 -8.94
C ASP A 99 -26.19 -27.14 -8.47
N SER A 100 -25.55 -27.02 -7.30
CA SER A 100 -24.84 -28.12 -6.64
C SER A 100 -24.88 -27.95 -5.11
N ASP A 101 -25.08 -29.07 -4.41
CA ASP A 101 -25.05 -29.17 -2.95
C ASP A 101 -23.64 -29.46 -2.39
N GLU A 102 -22.62 -29.54 -3.24
CA GLU A 102 -21.25 -29.77 -2.80
C GLU A 102 -20.77 -28.62 -1.89
N ILE A 103 -20.07 -28.98 -0.82
CA ILE A 103 -19.52 -28.03 0.15
C ILE A 103 -18.07 -27.75 -0.21
N VAL A 104 -17.79 -26.48 -0.53
CA VAL A 104 -16.44 -25.99 -0.85
C VAL A 104 -15.90 -25.11 0.26
N LEU A 105 -14.58 -25.12 0.44
CA LEU A 105 -13.91 -24.25 1.40
C LEU A 105 -13.59 -22.90 0.73
N PHE A 106 -14.49 -21.93 0.89
CA PHE A 106 -14.33 -20.59 0.32
C PHE A 106 -13.44 -19.71 1.21
N LYS A 107 -12.36 -19.16 0.66
CA LYS A 107 -11.47 -18.24 1.36
C LYS A 107 -11.69 -16.80 0.91
N TYR A 108 -11.63 -15.87 1.86
CA TYR A 108 -11.92 -14.45 1.64
C TYR A 108 -11.07 -13.55 2.53
N CYS A 109 -10.89 -12.30 2.11
CA CYS A 109 -10.07 -11.33 2.82
C CYS A 109 -10.91 -10.50 3.79
N VAL A 110 -10.43 -10.38 5.03
CA VAL A 110 -11.06 -9.54 6.05
C VAL A 110 -10.02 -8.78 6.86
N GLY A 111 -10.46 -7.67 7.44
CA GLY A 111 -9.65 -6.89 8.37
C GLY A 111 -9.50 -5.44 7.91
N THR A 112 -8.75 -4.69 8.73
CA THR A 112 -8.45 -3.28 8.56
C THR A 112 -7.00 -3.10 8.15
N CYS A 113 -6.70 -1.95 7.54
CA CYS A 113 -5.39 -1.63 7.00
C CYS A 113 -4.82 -0.33 7.59
N HIS A 114 -5.08 -0.05 8.86
CA HIS A 114 -4.66 1.20 9.51
C HIS A 114 -3.15 1.43 9.48
N SER A 115 -2.36 0.37 9.65
CA SER A 115 -0.89 0.42 9.61
C SER A 115 -0.30 0.61 8.21
N PHE A 116 -1.10 0.45 7.16
CA PHE A 116 -0.65 0.53 5.76
C PHE A 116 -1.01 1.87 5.10
N ARG A 117 -1.54 2.84 5.86
CA ARG A 117 -1.85 4.18 5.34
C ARG A 117 -0.57 4.87 4.85
N LYS A 118 -0.64 5.45 3.66
CA LYS A 118 0.41 6.27 3.05
C LYS A 118 0.07 7.76 3.21
N ASN A 119 1.01 8.63 2.85
CA ASN A 119 0.79 10.08 2.84
C ASN A 119 -0.43 10.50 2.02
N TYR A 120 -0.69 9.80 0.90
CA TYR A 120 -1.89 10.00 0.09
C TYR A 120 -3.17 9.81 0.92
N ASP A 121 -3.29 8.71 1.66
CA ASP A 121 -4.46 8.38 2.48
C ASP A 121 -4.68 9.42 3.60
N LEU A 122 -3.58 9.90 4.18
CA LEU A 122 -3.61 10.94 5.22
C LEU A 122 -4.06 12.30 4.66
N ALA A 123 -3.49 12.73 3.54
CA ALA A 123 -3.86 13.97 2.88
C ALA A 123 -5.31 13.92 2.39
N LEU A 124 -5.71 12.82 1.76
CA LEU A 124 -7.07 12.61 1.27
C LEU A 124 -8.08 12.65 2.42
N LYS A 125 -7.76 12.01 3.55
CA LYS A 125 -8.57 12.10 4.77
C LYS A 125 -8.73 13.54 5.23
N ALA A 126 -7.63 14.31 5.33
CA ALA A 126 -7.68 15.70 5.77
C ALA A 126 -8.52 16.58 4.82
N LEU A 127 -8.38 16.39 3.51
CA LEU A 127 -9.16 17.12 2.50
C LEU A 127 -10.66 16.78 2.55
N MET A 128 -11.00 15.52 2.84
CA MET A 128 -12.39 15.09 3.06
C MET A 128 -12.95 15.67 4.36
N ASP A 129 -12.19 15.61 5.46
CA ASP A 129 -12.61 16.12 6.76
C ASP A 129 -12.80 17.66 6.71
N ASN A 130 -11.98 18.36 5.92
CA ASN A 130 -12.10 19.81 5.69
C ASN A 130 -13.18 20.21 4.66
N GLY A 131 -13.84 19.24 4.02
CA GLY A 131 -14.86 19.47 3.00
C GLY A 131 -14.34 19.95 1.64
N SER A 132 -13.02 19.96 1.43
CA SER A 132 -12.39 20.27 0.14
C SER A 132 -12.69 19.21 -0.92
N ILE A 133 -12.93 17.95 -0.49
CA ILE A 133 -13.32 16.84 -1.37
C ILE A 133 -14.60 16.20 -0.82
N PRO A 134 -15.61 15.92 -1.67
CA PRO A 134 -16.83 15.26 -1.23
C PRO A 134 -16.56 13.81 -0.79
N GLY A 135 -16.75 13.51 0.50
CA GLY A 135 -16.42 12.20 1.07
C GLY A 135 -17.34 11.03 0.70
N LYS A 136 -18.46 11.29 0.01
CA LYS A 136 -19.50 10.28 -0.28
C LYS A 136 -19.06 9.13 -1.19
N ASN A 137 -18.00 9.33 -2.00
CA ASN A 137 -17.55 8.37 -3.01
C ASN A 137 -16.06 8.02 -2.88
N VAL A 138 -15.40 8.45 -1.81
CA VAL A 138 -13.94 8.35 -1.68
C VAL A 138 -13.60 7.66 -0.37
N SER A 139 -12.81 6.59 -0.43
CA SER A 139 -12.25 5.97 0.77
C SER A 139 -10.87 6.55 1.04
N SER A 140 -10.68 7.10 2.24
CA SER A 140 -9.37 7.56 2.71
C SER A 140 -8.56 6.46 3.41
N HIS A 141 -9.01 5.20 3.33
CA HIS A 141 -8.40 4.06 4.00
C HIS A 141 -8.11 2.96 2.99
N PRO A 142 -6.93 2.33 3.06
CA PRO A 142 -6.65 1.15 2.25
C PRO A 142 -7.64 0.01 2.56
N CYS A 143 -8.02 -0.72 1.53
CA CYS A 143 -8.94 -1.85 1.62
C CYS A 143 -8.16 -3.17 1.69
N CYS A 144 -8.65 -4.12 2.49
CA CYS A 144 -8.12 -5.48 2.51
C CYS A 144 -8.70 -6.27 1.32
N ARG A 145 -7.87 -6.58 0.32
CA ARG A 145 -8.30 -7.21 -0.94
C ARG A 145 -7.46 -8.44 -1.28
N PRO A 146 -8.01 -9.40 -2.05
CA PRO A 146 -7.24 -10.51 -2.54
C PRO A 146 -6.18 -10.06 -3.55
N THR A 147 -4.96 -10.55 -3.41
CA THR A 147 -3.87 -10.34 -4.39
C THR A 147 -3.67 -11.53 -5.32
N ARG A 148 -4.17 -12.70 -4.90
CA ARG A 148 -4.17 -13.94 -5.67
C ARG A 148 -5.44 -14.71 -5.39
N TYR A 149 -5.82 -15.56 -6.34
CA TYR A 149 -6.99 -16.41 -6.24
C TYR A 149 -6.64 -17.86 -6.58
N GLU A 150 -7.47 -18.75 -6.09
CA GLU A 150 -7.45 -20.18 -6.38
C GLU A 150 -8.71 -20.60 -7.14
N THR A 151 -8.60 -21.69 -7.89
CA THR A 151 -9.69 -22.31 -8.62
C THR A 151 -10.42 -23.31 -7.72
N VAL A 152 -11.72 -23.47 -7.92
CA VAL A 152 -12.53 -24.45 -7.19
C VAL A 152 -13.23 -25.35 -8.19
N SER A 153 -13.15 -26.66 -7.96
CA SER A 153 -13.78 -27.69 -8.79
C SER A 153 -14.76 -28.49 -7.94
N PHE A 154 -15.90 -28.83 -8.52
CA PHE A 154 -17.01 -29.54 -7.87
C PHE A 154 -17.83 -30.30 -8.93
N MET A 155 -18.66 -31.25 -8.51
CA MET A 155 -19.64 -31.92 -9.36
C MET A 155 -21.01 -31.23 -9.30
N ASP A 156 -21.67 -31.12 -10.44
CA ASP A 156 -23.06 -30.66 -10.52
C ASP A 156 -24.08 -31.79 -10.27
N THR A 157 -25.38 -31.45 -10.29
CA THR A 157 -26.48 -32.42 -10.14
C THR A 157 -26.53 -33.49 -11.23
N GLN A 158 -25.87 -33.26 -12.38
CA GLN A 158 -25.77 -34.21 -13.49
C GLN A 158 -24.49 -35.04 -13.41
N THR A 159 -23.77 -35.00 -12.28
CA THR A 159 -22.50 -35.70 -12.07
C THR A 159 -21.38 -35.28 -13.04
N SER A 160 -21.47 -34.07 -13.59
CA SER A 160 -20.42 -33.50 -14.43
C SER A 160 -19.49 -32.60 -13.60
N TRP A 161 -18.19 -32.67 -13.89
CA TRP A 161 -17.19 -31.83 -13.24
C TRP A 161 -17.23 -30.40 -13.78
N GLN A 162 -17.37 -29.45 -12.87
CA GLN A 162 -17.30 -28.03 -13.14
C GLN A 162 -16.07 -27.43 -12.46
N THR A 163 -15.52 -26.35 -13.03
CA THR A 163 -14.37 -25.64 -12.46
C THR A 163 -14.56 -24.14 -12.61
N ILE A 164 -14.57 -23.42 -11.49
CA ILE A 164 -14.65 -21.97 -11.44
C ILE A 164 -13.26 -21.42 -11.14
N LYS A 165 -12.74 -20.62 -12.07
CA LYS A 165 -11.45 -19.93 -11.89
C LYS A 165 -11.63 -18.63 -11.11
N TRP A 166 -10.60 -18.25 -10.36
CA TRP A 166 -10.54 -16.99 -9.61
C TRP A 166 -11.65 -16.81 -8.58
N LEU A 167 -12.11 -17.91 -7.96
CA LEU A 167 -13.24 -17.88 -7.04
C LEU A 167 -12.82 -17.53 -5.62
N SER A 168 -11.88 -18.30 -5.06
CA SER A 168 -11.48 -18.21 -3.66
C SER A 168 -10.17 -17.45 -3.51
N ALA A 169 -10.00 -16.67 -2.46
CA ALA A 169 -8.78 -15.89 -2.24
C ALA A 169 -7.62 -16.80 -1.81
N ALA A 170 -6.44 -16.62 -2.41
CA ALA A 170 -5.22 -17.35 -2.01
C ALA A 170 -4.30 -16.51 -1.12
N ASN A 171 -4.37 -15.17 -1.22
CA ASN A 171 -3.61 -14.26 -0.38
C ASN A 171 -4.32 -12.90 -0.27
N CYS A 172 -4.08 -12.18 0.82
CA CYS A 172 -4.68 -10.88 1.11
C CYS A 172 -3.61 -9.81 1.34
N SER A 173 -3.88 -8.59 0.88
CA SER A 173 -3.02 -7.43 1.16
C SER A 173 -3.86 -6.15 1.26
N CYS A 174 -3.26 -5.13 1.88
CA CYS A 174 -3.79 -3.79 1.92
C CYS A 174 -3.45 -3.05 0.63
N VAL A 175 -4.48 -2.52 -0.04
CA VAL A 175 -4.35 -1.72 -1.27
C VAL A 175 -5.02 -0.37 -1.06
N SER A 176 -4.25 0.70 -1.29
CA SER A 176 -4.68 2.12 -1.24
C SER A 176 -5.19 2.56 -2.60
#